data_AF-A0A7S2Y036-F1
#
_entry.id   AF-A0A7S2Y036-F1
#
_cell.length_a   1.000
_cell.length_b   1.000
_cell.length_c   1.000
_cell.angle_alpha   90.00
_cell.angle_beta   90.00
_cell.angle_gamma   90.00
#
_symmetry.space_group_name_H-M   'P 1'
#
loop_
_entity.id
_entity.type
_entity.pdbx_description
1 polymer ?
#
loop_
_entity_poly.entity_id
_entity_poly.type
_entity_poly.pdbx_seq_one_letter_code
_entity_poly.pdbx_strand_id
1 'polypeptide(L)'
;ISPTPCPVRPALPRHCDLNNPPRRSLLGHLGAYARSEGEAKKLRHLASKDGADEYKSWVEGEGRNVVELLSEHFRSVKVPLADLISLLPHLQPRYYTIASSSKAHPGRVHLTVSVVQKLRDGGRKFHGVCSNQLKNLVVPSKPWPAVQGLLKPSSFKLPEDPSVPILLIGPGTGIAPMRALLQERQWQTQNGQNAGPNLLYFGCRRSDEDYIYREELEAFILDGTLSSLRVAFSREKKQKVYVQHLLLEDGADLYHRLHEEKAHVYVCGGTQMGHDVGAALVKIVSDHGGMGTKSAEEYVKSLQTSGRMVQELWS
;
A
#
# COMPACT_ATOMS: atom_id res chain seq x y z
N ILE A 1 23.46 -11.99 -1.78
CA ILE A 1 24.68 -12.31 -0.97
C ILE A 1 24.72 -11.32 0.17
N SER A 2 24.51 -11.77 1.40
CA SER A 2 24.65 -10.92 2.60
C SER A 2 26.10 -10.45 2.72
N PRO A 3 26.39 -9.24 3.21
CA PRO A 3 27.76 -8.79 3.42
C PRO A 3 28.49 -9.75 4.36
N THR A 4 29.69 -10.21 3.96
CA THR A 4 30.55 -11.10 4.76
C THR A 4 31.91 -10.44 5.01
N PRO A 5 32.51 -10.63 6.21
CA PRO A 5 31.99 -11.35 7.38
C PRO A 5 30.93 -10.54 8.16
N CYS A 6 29.93 -11.22 8.73
CA CYS A 6 28.87 -10.59 9.54
C CYS A 6 28.41 -11.51 10.67
N PRO A 7 28.18 -11.00 11.91
CA PRO A 7 27.64 -11.80 12.99
C PRO A 7 26.22 -12.33 12.67
N VAL A 8 25.93 -13.57 13.05
CA VAL A 8 24.65 -14.26 12.75
C VAL A 8 23.44 -13.50 13.29
N ARG A 9 23.51 -13.07 14.56
CA ARG A 9 22.38 -12.43 15.26
C ARG A 9 21.84 -11.19 14.54
N PRO A 10 22.67 -10.22 14.09
CA PRO A 10 22.19 -9.11 13.26
C PRO A 10 21.92 -9.50 11.80
N ALA A 11 22.57 -10.53 11.26
CA ALA A 11 22.38 -10.93 9.86
C ALA A 11 20.98 -11.49 9.60
N LEU A 12 20.48 -12.38 10.47
CA LEU A 12 19.18 -13.03 10.32
C LEU A 12 18.01 -12.05 10.13
N PRO A 13 17.74 -11.09 11.05
CA PRO A 13 16.63 -10.17 10.91
C PRO A 13 16.83 -9.09 9.83
N ARG A 14 18.06 -8.91 9.31
CA ARG A 14 18.37 -7.91 8.26
C ARG A 14 18.37 -8.48 6.86
N HIS A 15 18.62 -9.79 6.71
CA HIS A 15 18.86 -10.40 5.41
C HIS A 15 17.99 -11.60 5.11
N CYS A 16 17.32 -12.20 6.11
CA CYS A 16 16.47 -13.37 5.93
C CYS A 16 15.01 -13.05 6.24
N ASP A 17 14.09 -13.54 5.42
CA ASP A 17 12.68 -13.52 5.72
C ASP A 17 12.32 -14.67 6.65
N LEU A 18 12.06 -14.31 7.90
CA LEU A 18 11.66 -15.25 8.95
C LEU A 18 10.17 -15.16 9.29
N ASN A 19 9.43 -14.26 8.65
CA ASN A 19 8.09 -13.85 9.08
C ASN A 19 6.99 -14.37 8.16
N ASN A 20 7.27 -14.50 6.87
CA ASN A 20 6.32 -15.03 5.90
C ASN A 20 6.29 -16.57 5.90
N PRO A 21 5.16 -17.18 5.47
CA PRO A 21 5.10 -18.60 5.21
C PRO A 21 6.17 -19.03 4.20
N PRO A 22 6.98 -20.05 4.49
CA PRO A 22 8.03 -20.47 3.58
C PRO A 22 7.44 -21.19 2.37
N ARG A 23 8.10 -21.03 1.22
CA ARG A 23 7.72 -21.73 -0.02
C ARG A 23 7.83 -23.25 0.16
N ARG A 24 6.98 -24.00 -0.56
CA ARG A 24 7.03 -25.48 -0.65
C ARG A 24 8.42 -26.06 -0.90
N SER A 25 9.22 -25.42 -1.75
CA SER A 25 10.59 -25.87 -2.03
C SER A 25 11.49 -25.87 -0.78
N LEU A 26 11.32 -24.89 0.13
CA LEU A 26 12.05 -24.87 1.39
C LEU A 26 11.67 -26.06 2.27
N LEU A 27 10.39 -26.40 2.35
CA LEU A 27 9.91 -27.55 3.13
C LEU A 27 10.52 -28.86 2.62
N GLY A 28 10.60 -29.02 1.30
CA GLY A 28 11.25 -30.18 0.68
C GLY A 28 12.72 -30.33 1.08
N HIS A 29 13.48 -29.23 1.07
CA HIS A 29 14.87 -29.23 1.53
C HIS A 29 14.99 -29.54 3.04
N LEU A 30 14.14 -28.95 3.88
CA LEU A 30 14.14 -29.19 5.32
C LEU A 30 13.85 -30.66 5.67
N GLY A 31 13.04 -31.35 4.85
CA GLY A 31 12.76 -32.78 5.02
C GLY A 31 14.00 -33.69 4.90
N ALA A 32 15.09 -33.23 4.26
CA ALA A 32 16.36 -33.97 4.22
C ALA A 32 17.14 -33.90 5.55
N TYR A 33 16.85 -32.90 6.38
CA TYR A 33 17.49 -32.69 7.68
C TYR A 33 16.65 -33.23 8.86
N ALA A 34 15.48 -33.80 8.59
CA ALA A 34 14.60 -34.39 9.58
C ALA A 34 15.13 -35.74 10.06
N ARG A 35 15.29 -35.90 11.39
CA ARG A 35 15.69 -37.18 12.01
C ARG A 35 14.52 -38.15 12.20
N SER A 36 13.29 -37.62 12.27
CA SER A 36 12.07 -38.43 12.30
C SER A 36 11.62 -38.71 10.87
N GLU A 37 11.44 -39.99 10.54
CA GLU A 37 10.90 -40.38 9.24
C GLU A 37 9.49 -39.83 9.01
N GLY A 38 8.68 -39.74 10.06
CA GLY A 38 7.33 -39.16 9.98
C GLY A 38 7.36 -37.67 9.63
N GLU A 39 8.22 -36.88 10.28
CA GLU A 39 8.39 -35.47 9.95
C GLU A 39 8.99 -35.27 8.56
N ALA A 40 9.96 -36.10 8.17
CA ALA A 40 10.56 -36.08 6.83
C ALA A 40 9.51 -36.34 5.74
N LYS A 41 8.67 -37.37 5.92
CA LYS A 41 7.56 -37.70 5.02
C LYS A 41 6.56 -36.55 4.94
N LYS A 42 6.20 -35.95 6.09
CA LYS A 42 5.26 -34.82 6.14
C LYS A 42 5.79 -33.61 5.39
N LEU A 43 7.03 -33.23 5.61
CA LEU A 43 7.68 -32.11 4.92
C LEU A 43 7.74 -32.32 3.40
N ARG A 44 8.08 -33.55 2.96
CA ARG A 44 8.06 -33.90 1.53
C ARG A 44 6.66 -33.89 0.93
N HIS A 45 5.65 -34.33 1.69
CA HIS A 45 4.25 -34.26 1.26
C HIS A 45 3.78 -32.81 1.08
N LEU A 46 4.00 -31.94 2.08
CA LEU A 46 3.67 -30.51 1.98
C LEU A 46 4.41 -29.82 0.82
N ALA A 47 5.59 -30.32 0.44
CA ALA A 47 6.36 -29.82 -0.70
C ALA A 47 5.86 -30.35 -2.07
N SER A 48 5.07 -31.43 -2.09
CA SER A 48 4.62 -32.11 -3.31
C SER A 48 3.35 -31.48 -3.90
N LYS A 49 2.91 -32.02 -5.05
CA LYS A 49 1.60 -31.66 -5.63
C LYS A 49 0.44 -32.19 -4.78
N ASP A 50 0.57 -33.41 -4.25
CA ASP A 50 -0.47 -34.07 -3.47
C ASP A 50 -0.75 -33.35 -2.14
N GLY A 51 0.27 -32.73 -1.53
CA GLY A 51 0.11 -31.92 -0.33
C GLY A 51 -0.16 -30.45 -0.58
N ALA A 52 -0.48 -30.03 -1.82
CA ALA A 52 -0.67 -28.63 -2.17
C ALA A 52 -1.80 -27.96 -1.38
N ASP A 53 -2.94 -28.65 -1.25
CA ASP A 53 -4.10 -28.12 -0.53
C ASP A 53 -3.84 -28.02 0.98
N GLU A 54 -3.15 -29.02 1.53
CA GLU A 54 -2.74 -28.99 2.94
C GLU A 54 -1.70 -27.90 3.20
N TYR A 55 -0.72 -27.72 2.33
CA TYR A 55 0.22 -26.61 2.43
C TYR A 55 -0.52 -25.26 2.39
N LYS A 56 -1.49 -25.11 1.49
CA LYS A 56 -2.26 -23.87 1.36
C LYS A 56 -3.08 -23.57 2.60
N SER A 57 -3.71 -24.56 3.22
CA SER A 57 -4.51 -24.35 4.43
C SER A 57 -3.63 -24.19 5.68
N TRP A 58 -2.72 -25.13 5.91
CA TRP A 58 -1.97 -25.26 7.16
C TRP A 58 -0.69 -24.41 7.20
N VAL A 59 -0.02 -24.16 6.08
CA VAL A 59 1.17 -23.30 6.06
C VAL A 59 0.78 -21.87 5.69
N GLU A 60 0.18 -21.66 4.52
CA GLU A 60 -0.13 -20.30 4.04
C GLU A 60 -1.35 -19.69 4.75
N GLY A 61 -2.45 -20.42 4.84
CA GLY A 61 -3.72 -19.96 5.41
C GLY A 61 -3.57 -19.59 6.89
N GLU A 62 -2.96 -20.46 7.66
CA GLU A 62 -2.63 -20.21 9.07
C GLU A 62 -1.37 -19.36 9.27
N GLY A 63 -0.67 -19.00 8.18
CA GLY A 63 0.46 -18.10 8.17
C GLY A 63 1.74 -18.61 8.86
N ARG A 64 1.92 -19.93 9.00
CA ARG A 64 3.05 -20.51 9.74
C ARG A 64 4.39 -20.14 9.11
N ASN A 65 5.25 -19.47 9.88
CA ASN A 65 6.58 -19.09 9.40
C ASN A 65 7.62 -20.19 9.70
N VAL A 66 8.81 -20.07 9.13
CA VAL A 66 9.89 -21.08 9.28
C VAL A 66 10.29 -21.30 10.74
N VAL A 67 10.22 -20.28 11.59
CA VAL A 67 10.58 -20.39 13.01
C VAL A 67 9.56 -21.25 13.75
N GLU A 68 8.27 -21.00 13.55
CA GLU A 68 7.17 -21.81 14.11
C GLU A 68 7.26 -23.26 13.61
N LEU A 69 7.48 -23.46 12.31
CA LEU A 69 7.60 -24.80 11.73
C LEU A 69 8.74 -25.60 12.36
N LEU A 70 9.93 -25.01 12.54
CA LEU A 70 11.08 -25.73 13.10
C LEU A 70 11.01 -25.91 14.63
N SER A 71 10.42 -24.95 15.36
CA SER A 71 10.38 -24.98 16.83
C SER A 71 9.18 -25.72 17.41
N GLU A 72 8.05 -25.75 16.70
CA GLU A 72 6.79 -26.28 17.21
C GLU A 72 6.31 -27.55 16.48
N HIS A 73 6.57 -27.68 15.18
CA HIS A 73 5.97 -28.75 14.38
C HIS A 73 6.95 -29.81 13.86
N PHE A 74 8.19 -29.41 13.53
CA PHE A 74 9.19 -30.27 12.92
C PHE A 74 10.50 -30.25 13.73
N ARG A 75 10.41 -30.60 15.01
CA ARG A 75 11.52 -30.49 15.98
C ARG A 75 12.69 -31.44 15.69
N SER A 76 12.43 -32.51 14.93
CA SER A 76 13.47 -33.46 14.52
C SER A 76 14.37 -32.91 13.40
N VAL A 77 13.99 -31.81 12.74
CA VAL A 77 14.80 -31.14 11.72
C VAL A 77 16.02 -30.50 12.38
N LYS A 78 17.21 -31.00 12.05
CA LYS A 78 18.50 -30.50 12.52
C LYS A 78 19.35 -30.04 11.33
N VAL A 79 19.07 -28.83 10.87
CA VAL A 79 19.79 -28.19 9.75
C VAL A 79 20.98 -27.38 10.28
N PRO A 80 22.19 -27.53 9.70
CA PRO A 80 23.30 -26.65 9.99
C PRO A 80 22.93 -25.18 9.69
N LEU A 81 23.39 -24.26 10.54
CA LEU A 81 23.03 -22.84 10.41
C LEU A 81 23.40 -22.24 9.05
N ALA A 82 24.57 -22.61 8.50
CA ALA A 82 25.03 -22.13 7.19
C ALA A 82 24.07 -22.56 6.06
N ASP A 83 23.61 -23.81 6.11
CA ASP A 83 22.65 -24.35 5.13
C ASP A 83 21.30 -23.65 5.30
N LEU A 84 20.83 -23.46 6.54
CA LEU A 84 19.58 -22.76 6.80
C LEU A 84 19.61 -21.33 6.23
N ILE A 85 20.67 -20.56 6.48
CA ILE A 85 20.81 -19.20 5.96
C ILE A 85 20.80 -19.20 4.42
N SER A 86 21.41 -20.20 3.79
CA SER A 86 21.45 -20.35 2.33
C SER A 86 20.09 -20.74 1.73
N LEU A 87 19.25 -21.41 2.52
CA LEU A 87 17.91 -21.85 2.10
C LEU A 87 16.83 -20.78 2.34
N LEU A 88 17.02 -19.89 3.32
CA LEU A 88 16.04 -18.87 3.67
C LEU A 88 15.89 -17.80 2.57
N PRO A 89 14.66 -17.36 2.26
CA PRO A 89 14.45 -16.24 1.36
C PRO A 89 15.10 -14.96 1.89
N HIS A 90 15.54 -14.09 0.99
CA HIS A 90 16.06 -12.78 1.38
C HIS A 90 14.95 -11.85 1.88
N LEU A 91 15.22 -11.11 2.96
CA LEU A 91 14.34 -10.04 3.40
C LEU A 91 14.27 -8.94 2.33
N GLN A 92 13.06 -8.65 1.84
CA GLN A 92 12.82 -7.66 0.80
C GLN A 92 12.53 -6.27 1.36
N PRO A 93 12.97 -5.18 0.69
CA PRO A 93 12.58 -3.82 1.05
C PRO A 93 11.05 -3.65 0.96
N ARG A 94 10.50 -2.73 1.76
CA ARG A 94 9.09 -2.32 1.68
C ARG A 94 9.00 -0.95 1.03
N TYR A 95 8.11 -0.84 0.06
CA TYR A 95 7.81 0.41 -0.62
C TYR A 95 6.67 1.13 0.11
N TYR A 96 6.83 2.44 0.24
CA TYR A 96 5.81 3.35 0.74
C TYR A 96 5.75 4.54 -0.21
N THR A 97 4.54 4.97 -0.55
CA THR A 97 4.37 6.20 -1.32
C THR A 97 4.67 7.40 -0.42
N ILE A 98 5.46 8.34 -0.92
CA ILE A 98 5.91 9.52 -0.17
C ILE A 98 4.69 10.43 0.09
N ALA A 99 4.55 10.88 1.33
CA ALA A 99 3.43 11.71 1.79
C ALA A 99 3.78 13.19 1.98
N SER A 100 4.88 13.65 1.38
CA SER A 100 5.37 15.03 1.47
C SER A 100 5.80 15.57 0.12
N SER A 101 5.53 16.85 -0.11
CA SER A 101 6.14 17.62 -1.20
C SER A 101 7.61 17.94 -0.86
N SER A 102 8.50 17.80 -1.85
CA SER A 102 9.91 18.20 -1.71
C SER A 102 10.12 19.72 -1.69
N LYS A 103 9.15 20.50 -2.20
CA LYS A 103 9.14 21.96 -2.13
C LYS A 103 8.67 22.46 -0.78
N ALA A 104 7.64 21.84 -0.21
CA ALA A 104 7.13 22.17 1.12
C ALA A 104 8.05 21.68 2.24
N HIS A 105 8.67 20.51 2.07
CA HIS A 105 9.52 19.87 3.09
C HIS A 105 10.90 19.46 2.54
N PRO A 106 11.76 20.43 2.18
CA PRO A 106 13.08 20.14 1.62
C PRO A 106 13.92 19.33 2.62
N GLY A 107 14.56 18.27 2.11
CA GLY A 107 15.38 17.37 2.93
C GLY A 107 14.61 16.45 3.88
N ARG A 108 13.28 16.38 3.77
CA ARG A 108 12.43 15.49 4.59
C ARG A 108 11.53 14.63 3.70
N VAL A 109 11.32 13.39 4.14
CA VAL A 109 10.41 12.43 3.50
C VAL A 109 9.40 11.99 4.56
N HIS A 110 8.12 12.22 4.29
CA HIS A 110 7.04 11.75 5.17
C HIS A 110 6.47 10.43 4.65
N LEU A 111 6.12 9.53 5.57
CA LEU A 111 5.47 8.27 5.25
C LEU A 111 4.13 8.19 5.98
N THR A 112 3.10 7.69 5.30
CA THR A 112 1.83 7.30 5.90
C THR A 112 1.77 5.78 5.94
N VAL A 113 1.81 5.18 7.13
CA VAL A 113 2.01 3.73 7.28
C VAL A 113 0.87 3.12 8.08
N SER A 114 0.16 2.15 7.48
CA SER A 114 -0.74 1.28 8.23
C SER A 114 0.07 0.21 8.95
N VAL A 115 -0.04 0.18 10.28
CA VAL A 115 0.65 -0.80 11.11
C VAL A 115 -0.03 -2.16 10.94
N VAL A 116 0.73 -3.15 10.46
CA VAL A 116 0.20 -4.49 10.21
C VAL A 116 0.38 -5.34 11.46
N GLN A 117 -0.71 -5.54 12.18
CA GLN A 117 -0.80 -6.49 13.29
C GLN A 117 -2.04 -7.35 13.10
N LYS A 118 -1.90 -8.67 13.15
CA LYS A 118 -3.01 -9.62 12.99
C LYS A 118 -2.99 -10.64 14.11
N LEU A 119 -4.16 -10.94 14.67
CA LEU A 119 -4.35 -12.15 15.47
C LEU A 119 -4.61 -13.31 14.53
N ARG A 120 -3.92 -14.42 14.75
CA ARG A 120 -4.05 -15.68 14.03
C ARG A 120 -4.62 -16.74 14.95
N ASP A 121 -5.05 -17.84 14.36
CA ASP A 121 -5.58 -18.99 15.08
C ASP A 121 -4.62 -19.47 16.17
N GLY A 122 -5.21 -19.89 17.29
CA GLY A 122 -4.47 -20.26 18.50
C GLY A 122 -3.88 -19.07 19.27
N GLY A 123 -4.32 -17.84 18.99
CA GLY A 123 -3.88 -16.64 19.71
C GLY A 123 -2.51 -16.09 19.28
N ARG A 124 -1.93 -16.64 18.21
CA ARG A 124 -0.65 -16.20 17.65
C ARG A 124 -0.76 -14.77 17.11
N LYS A 125 0.26 -13.95 17.33
CA LYS A 125 0.30 -12.56 16.84
C LYS A 125 1.27 -12.44 15.68
N PHE A 126 0.78 -11.95 14.55
CA PHE A 126 1.61 -11.60 13.41
C PHE A 126 1.87 -10.10 13.38
N HIS A 127 3.14 -9.72 13.26
CA HIS A 127 3.57 -8.34 13.10
C HIS A 127 4.26 -8.19 11.75
N GLY A 128 3.77 -7.28 10.90
CA GLY A 128 4.47 -6.92 9.67
C GLY A 128 5.83 -6.30 10.00
N VAL A 129 6.90 -6.81 9.39
CA VAL A 129 8.29 -6.47 9.74
C VAL A 129 8.54 -4.96 9.69
N CYS A 130 8.39 -4.34 8.52
CA CYS A 130 8.76 -2.93 8.32
C CYS A 130 7.83 -1.97 9.07
N SER A 131 6.51 -2.18 9.03
CA SER A 131 5.56 -1.26 9.69
C SER A 131 5.67 -1.28 11.22
N ASN A 132 5.97 -2.45 11.83
CA ASN A 132 6.23 -2.51 13.27
C ASN A 132 7.63 -2.01 13.62
N GLN A 133 8.63 -2.20 12.76
CA GLN A 133 9.94 -1.58 12.93
C GLN A 133 9.81 -0.05 12.98
N LEU A 134 9.08 0.55 12.02
CA LEU A 134 8.83 1.99 11.98
C LEU A 134 8.03 2.47 13.20
N LYS A 135 6.96 1.75 13.58
CA LYS A 135 6.17 2.05 14.79
C LYS A 135 7.01 2.07 16.07
N ASN A 136 8.01 1.19 16.16
CA ASN A 136 8.83 1.02 17.37
C ASN A 136 10.10 1.88 17.36
N LEU A 137 10.29 2.76 16.37
CA LEU A 137 11.39 3.72 16.39
C LEU A 137 11.17 4.72 17.53
N VAL A 138 12.05 4.69 18.53
CA VAL A 138 12.11 5.73 19.56
C VAL A 138 12.77 6.95 18.94
N VAL A 139 12.05 8.07 18.89
CA VAL A 139 12.56 9.34 18.35
C VAL A 139 12.92 10.26 19.52
N PRO A 140 14.15 10.21 20.05
CA PRO A 140 14.61 11.17 21.05
C PRO A 140 14.82 12.55 20.42
N SER A 141 15.08 13.56 21.24
CA SER A 141 15.37 14.92 20.76
C SER A 141 16.58 14.97 19.81
N LYS A 142 17.62 14.16 20.05
CA LYS A 142 18.72 13.76 19.14
C LYS A 142 19.71 12.81 19.86
N PRO A 143 20.51 12.01 19.14
CA PRO A 143 20.46 11.76 17.70
C PRO A 143 19.25 10.91 17.31
N TRP A 144 18.68 11.17 16.13
CA TRP A 144 17.53 10.41 15.63
C TRP A 144 17.95 9.01 15.16
N PRO A 145 17.07 8.00 15.28
CA PRO A 145 17.34 6.68 14.74
C PRO A 145 17.48 6.74 13.21
N ALA A 146 18.47 6.03 12.67
CA ALA A 146 18.67 5.93 11.23
C ALA A 146 17.71 4.89 10.62
N VAL A 147 17.10 5.26 9.49
CA VAL A 147 16.35 4.35 8.62
C VAL A 147 17.04 4.31 7.27
N GLN A 148 17.35 3.10 6.78
CA GLN A 148 17.90 2.92 5.45
C GLN A 148 16.77 2.86 4.43
N GLY A 149 16.80 3.74 3.44
CA GLY A 149 15.83 3.79 2.35
C GLY A 149 16.49 4.17 1.03
N LEU A 150 15.83 3.81 -0.06
CA LEU A 150 16.18 4.23 -1.41
C LEU A 150 14.95 4.91 -2.01
N LEU A 151 15.19 6.01 -2.73
CA LEU A 151 14.12 6.70 -3.45
C LEU A 151 13.94 6.04 -4.81
N LYS A 152 12.70 5.71 -5.13
CA LYS A 152 12.31 5.22 -6.45
C LYS A 152 11.47 6.30 -7.13
N PRO A 153 11.78 6.69 -8.37
CA PRO A 153 10.92 7.58 -9.14
C PRO A 153 9.50 7.02 -9.28
N SER A 154 8.51 7.91 -9.19
CA SER A 154 7.09 7.59 -9.40
C SER A 154 6.53 8.39 -10.59
N SER A 155 5.49 7.84 -11.21
CA SER A 155 4.64 8.52 -12.20
C SER A 155 3.57 9.42 -11.57
N PHE A 156 3.39 9.38 -10.24
CA PHE A 156 2.53 10.32 -9.49
C PHE A 156 3.15 11.72 -9.47
N LYS A 157 3.01 12.44 -10.58
CA LYS A 157 3.48 13.82 -10.74
C LYS A 157 2.30 14.71 -11.06
N LEU A 158 2.32 15.93 -10.54
CA LEU A 158 1.38 16.98 -10.95
C LEU A 158 1.50 17.26 -12.46
N PRO A 159 0.45 17.80 -13.10
CA PRO A 159 0.54 18.31 -14.46
C PRO A 159 1.62 19.41 -14.54
N GLU A 160 2.25 19.54 -15.72
CA GLU A 160 3.26 20.59 -15.94
C GLU A 160 2.65 21.99 -15.82
N ASP A 161 1.42 22.16 -16.33
CA ASP A 161 0.63 23.37 -16.16
C ASP A 161 -0.09 23.35 -14.80
N PRO A 162 0.26 24.25 -13.87
CA PRO A 162 -0.38 24.31 -12.56
C PRO A 162 -1.87 24.61 -12.64
N SER A 163 -2.36 25.27 -13.68
CA SER A 163 -3.78 25.67 -13.80
C SER A 163 -4.73 24.51 -14.09
N VAL A 164 -4.19 23.36 -14.51
CA VAL A 164 -4.97 22.16 -14.81
C VAL A 164 -5.53 21.57 -13.50
N PRO A 165 -6.85 21.30 -13.41
CA PRO A 165 -7.44 20.71 -12.21
C PRO A 165 -6.94 19.28 -11.95
N ILE A 166 -6.99 18.86 -10.69
CA ILE A 166 -6.68 17.47 -10.30
C ILE A 166 -7.78 16.85 -9.44
N LEU A 167 -8.05 15.59 -9.72
CA LEU A 167 -8.94 14.71 -8.99
C LEU A 167 -8.12 13.68 -8.22
N LEU A 168 -8.15 13.77 -6.89
CA LEU A 168 -7.37 12.96 -5.97
C LEU A 168 -8.29 11.94 -5.29
N ILE A 169 -8.04 10.65 -5.47
CA ILE A 169 -8.88 9.57 -4.93
C ILE A 169 -8.00 8.61 -4.12
N GLY A 170 -8.11 8.66 -2.80
CA GLY A 170 -7.17 7.98 -1.92
C GLY A 170 -7.71 7.62 -0.55
N PRO A 171 -8.60 6.62 -0.41
CA PRO A 171 -9.10 6.19 0.90
C PRO A 171 -8.02 5.53 1.76
N GLY A 172 -8.12 5.70 3.08
CA GLY A 172 -7.16 5.18 4.06
C GLY A 172 -5.75 5.68 3.78
N THR A 173 -4.76 4.79 3.82
CA THR A 173 -3.36 5.16 3.50
C THR A 173 -3.14 5.53 2.04
N GLY A 174 -4.14 5.39 1.16
CA GLY A 174 -4.16 5.94 -0.19
C GLY A 174 -4.04 7.47 -0.24
N ILE A 175 -4.26 8.16 0.89
CA ILE A 175 -4.08 9.61 0.97
C ILE A 175 -2.62 10.06 0.87
N ALA A 176 -1.65 9.15 1.07
CA ALA A 176 -0.23 9.48 1.14
C ALA A 176 0.24 10.38 -0.03
N PRO A 177 0.17 9.95 -1.31
CA PRO A 177 0.57 10.82 -2.41
C PRO A 177 -0.33 12.06 -2.54
N MET A 178 -1.61 11.97 -2.18
CA MET A 178 -2.54 13.10 -2.33
C MET A 178 -2.14 14.24 -1.42
N ARG A 179 -1.74 13.93 -0.18
CA ARG A 179 -1.15 14.89 0.75
C ARG A 179 0.10 15.55 0.17
N ALA A 180 0.99 14.77 -0.46
CA ALA A 180 2.20 15.31 -1.10
C ALA A 180 1.85 16.28 -2.26
N LEU A 181 0.90 15.90 -3.12
CA LEU A 181 0.44 16.73 -4.24
C LEU A 181 -0.23 18.01 -3.74
N LEU A 182 -1.05 17.94 -2.69
CA LEU A 182 -1.70 19.12 -2.09
C LEU A 182 -0.69 20.08 -1.44
N GLN A 183 0.33 19.56 -0.76
CA GLN A 183 1.41 20.40 -0.24
C GLN A 183 2.20 21.10 -1.36
N GLU A 184 2.42 20.42 -2.49
CA GLU A 184 3.05 21.03 -3.67
C GLU A 184 2.14 22.11 -4.28
N ARG A 185 0.83 21.85 -4.37
CA ARG A 185 -0.18 22.82 -4.83
C ARG A 185 -0.25 24.06 -3.96
N GLN A 186 -0.29 23.88 -2.64
CA GLN A 186 -0.25 24.97 -1.69
C GLN A 186 1.02 25.82 -1.88
N TRP A 187 2.18 25.17 -2.03
CA TRP A 187 3.44 25.85 -2.32
C TRP A 187 3.39 26.62 -3.65
N GLN A 188 2.84 26.03 -4.72
CA GLN A 188 2.67 26.69 -6.02
C GLN A 188 1.86 27.99 -5.88
N THR A 189 0.70 27.94 -5.22
CA THR A 189 -0.15 29.11 -4.96
C THR A 189 0.57 30.17 -4.14
N GLN A 190 1.23 29.78 -3.05
CA GLN A 190 1.99 30.70 -2.19
C GLN A 190 3.17 31.38 -2.91
N ASN A 191 3.68 30.77 -3.99
CA ASN A 191 4.74 31.32 -4.83
C ASN A 191 4.20 31.99 -6.10
N GLY A 192 2.91 32.36 -6.12
CA GLY A 192 2.31 33.17 -7.19
C GLY A 192 1.96 32.40 -8.46
N GLN A 193 1.98 31.06 -8.44
CA GLN A 193 1.47 30.27 -9.56
C GLN A 193 -0.05 30.16 -9.48
N ASN A 194 -0.71 30.16 -10.63
CA ASN A 194 -2.16 29.97 -10.73
C ASN A 194 -2.48 28.46 -10.67
N ALA A 195 -2.58 27.91 -9.45
CA ALA A 195 -2.94 26.51 -9.27
C ALA A 195 -4.44 26.29 -9.52
N GLY A 196 -4.77 25.33 -10.37
CA GLY A 196 -6.13 24.94 -10.68
C GLY A 196 -6.83 24.23 -9.52
N PRO A 197 -8.14 23.94 -9.67
CA PRO A 197 -8.92 23.28 -8.64
C PRO A 197 -8.36 21.92 -8.22
N ASN A 198 -8.34 21.66 -6.91
CA ASN A 198 -7.92 20.38 -6.35
C ASN A 198 -9.11 19.74 -5.63
N LEU A 199 -9.57 18.59 -6.12
CA LEU A 199 -10.72 17.86 -5.57
C LEU A 199 -10.23 16.57 -4.91
N LEU A 200 -10.52 16.37 -3.64
CA LEU A 200 -10.11 15.18 -2.89
C LEU A 200 -11.32 14.34 -2.48
N TYR A 201 -11.28 13.06 -2.87
CA TYR A 201 -12.18 12.00 -2.44
C TYR A 201 -11.42 11.08 -1.48
N PHE A 202 -11.66 11.31 -0.19
CA PHE A 202 -11.09 10.52 0.89
C PHE A 202 -12.13 9.54 1.45
N GLY A 203 -11.66 8.46 2.07
CA GLY A 203 -12.54 7.50 2.71
C GLY A 203 -11.88 6.86 3.92
N CYS A 204 -12.64 6.72 4.99
CA CYS A 204 -12.21 6.07 6.22
C CYS A 204 -13.40 5.31 6.84
N ARG A 205 -13.22 4.70 8.02
CA ARG A 205 -14.30 3.99 8.71
C ARG A 205 -15.25 4.98 9.36
N ARG A 206 -14.72 5.87 10.17
CA ARG A 206 -15.48 6.84 10.96
C ARG A 206 -14.67 8.11 11.15
N SER A 207 -15.37 9.24 11.23
CA SER A 207 -14.76 10.55 11.47
C SER A 207 -13.99 10.66 12.79
N ASP A 208 -14.36 9.85 13.78
CA ASP A 208 -13.79 9.81 15.14
C ASP A 208 -12.76 8.70 15.36
N GLU A 209 -12.49 7.84 14.36
CA GLU A 209 -11.59 6.68 14.49
C GLU A 209 -10.32 6.85 13.66
N ASP A 210 -10.47 6.99 12.33
CA ASP A 210 -9.37 6.84 11.38
C ASP A 210 -9.40 7.91 10.26
N TYR A 211 -9.96 9.07 10.55
CA TYR A 211 -9.85 10.27 9.71
C TYR A 211 -8.47 10.91 9.86
N ILE A 212 -7.46 10.26 9.27
CA ILE A 212 -6.08 10.75 9.25
C ILE A 212 -5.94 12.08 8.50
N TYR A 213 -5.06 12.95 9.00
CA TYR A 213 -4.80 14.30 8.46
C TYR A 213 -6.01 15.25 8.44
N ARG A 214 -7.03 14.99 9.25
CA ARG A 214 -8.26 15.80 9.28
C ARG A 214 -7.97 17.30 9.35
N GLU A 215 -7.17 17.74 10.32
CA GLU A 215 -6.88 19.16 10.54
C GLU A 215 -6.12 19.78 9.37
N GLU A 216 -5.19 19.04 8.75
CA GLU A 216 -4.45 19.51 7.58
C GLU A 216 -5.35 19.62 6.34
N LEU A 217 -6.26 18.67 6.15
CA LEU A 217 -7.23 18.70 5.05
C LEU A 217 -8.27 19.81 5.22
N GLU A 218 -8.75 20.03 6.44
CA GLU A 218 -9.62 21.16 6.77
C GLU A 218 -8.88 22.50 6.56
N ALA A 219 -7.60 22.59 6.92
CA ALA A 219 -6.78 23.77 6.64
C ALA A 219 -6.61 24.03 5.14
N PHE A 220 -6.42 23.00 4.31
CA PHE A 220 -6.37 23.16 2.86
C PHE A 220 -7.69 23.65 2.26
N ILE A 221 -8.83 23.30 2.84
CA ILE A 221 -10.12 23.87 2.42
C ILE A 221 -10.19 25.36 2.78
N LEU A 222 -9.75 25.72 3.98
CA LEU A 222 -9.80 27.10 4.47
C LEU A 222 -8.88 28.04 3.69
N ASP A 223 -7.70 27.59 3.29
CA ASP A 223 -6.74 28.40 2.52
C ASP A 223 -6.93 28.32 1.00
N GLY A 224 -7.92 27.55 0.54
CA GLY A 224 -8.27 27.38 -0.87
C GLY A 224 -7.38 26.41 -1.66
N THR A 225 -6.40 25.76 -1.03
CA THR A 225 -5.59 24.69 -1.66
C THR A 225 -6.50 23.55 -2.12
N LEU A 226 -7.44 23.11 -1.30
CA LEU A 226 -8.50 22.20 -1.70
C LEU A 226 -9.74 23.02 -2.10
N SER A 227 -10.22 22.77 -3.30
CA SER A 227 -11.48 23.35 -3.78
C SER A 227 -12.69 22.53 -3.31
N SER A 228 -12.50 21.23 -3.09
CA SER A 228 -13.52 20.33 -2.58
C SER A 228 -12.92 19.16 -1.82
N LEU A 229 -13.53 18.81 -0.69
CA LEU A 229 -13.19 17.66 0.14
C LEU A 229 -14.43 16.80 0.35
N ARG A 230 -14.42 15.61 -0.26
CA ARG A 230 -15.50 14.61 -0.20
C ARG A 230 -15.01 13.44 0.64
N VAL A 231 -15.67 13.16 1.76
CA VAL A 231 -15.25 12.12 2.71
C VAL A 231 -16.30 11.02 2.85
N ALA A 232 -15.91 9.79 2.51
CA ALA A 232 -16.74 8.62 2.64
C ALA A 232 -16.49 7.91 3.99
N PHE A 233 -17.45 7.99 4.90
CA PHE A 233 -17.42 7.26 6.18
C PHE A 233 -18.12 5.90 6.05
N SER A 234 -17.33 4.84 5.88
CA SER A 234 -17.86 3.50 5.54
C SER A 234 -18.59 2.79 6.68
N ARG A 235 -18.47 3.25 7.93
CA ARG A 235 -19.04 2.62 9.13
C ARG A 235 -19.84 3.57 10.04
N GLU A 236 -20.19 4.76 9.58
CA GLU A 236 -21.04 5.69 10.33
C GLU A 236 -22.54 5.43 10.13
N LYS A 237 -22.92 4.99 8.93
CA LYS A 237 -24.31 4.68 8.56
C LYS A 237 -24.48 3.16 8.41
N LYS A 238 -25.74 2.71 8.44
CA LYS A 238 -26.09 1.29 8.17
C LYS A 238 -25.63 0.86 6.76
N GLN A 239 -25.82 1.74 5.78
CA GLN A 239 -25.34 1.52 4.41
C GLN A 239 -23.89 2.00 4.29
N LYS A 240 -23.04 1.15 3.70
CA LYS A 240 -21.63 1.49 3.48
C LYS A 240 -21.50 2.55 2.40
N VAL A 241 -20.81 3.64 2.72
CA VAL A 241 -20.44 4.69 1.78
C VAL A 241 -18.95 4.57 1.47
N TYR A 242 -18.61 4.56 0.19
CA TYR A 242 -17.24 4.52 -0.31
C TYR A 242 -17.01 5.65 -1.30
N VAL A 243 -15.73 5.91 -1.64
CA VAL A 243 -15.34 7.02 -2.53
C VAL A 243 -16.03 6.95 -3.88
N GLN A 244 -16.23 5.76 -4.46
CA GLN A 244 -16.92 5.60 -5.73
C GLN A 244 -18.38 6.04 -5.70
N HIS A 245 -19.05 5.97 -4.54
CA HIS A 245 -20.41 6.47 -4.42
C HIS A 245 -20.43 7.99 -4.49
N LEU A 246 -19.49 8.65 -3.81
CA LEU A 246 -19.34 10.11 -3.85
C LEU A 246 -18.94 10.62 -5.23
N LEU A 247 -18.09 9.87 -5.95
CA LEU A 247 -17.75 10.19 -7.34
C LEU A 247 -18.98 10.16 -8.25
N LEU A 248 -19.85 9.16 -8.09
CA LEU A 248 -21.07 9.05 -8.89
C LEU A 248 -22.07 10.18 -8.59
N GLU A 249 -22.17 10.61 -7.33
CA GLU A 249 -22.98 11.78 -6.95
C GLU A 249 -22.51 13.06 -7.64
N ASP A 250 -21.20 13.22 -7.82
CA ASP A 250 -20.59 14.40 -8.45
C ASP A 250 -20.34 14.23 -9.95
N GLY A 251 -20.95 13.21 -10.58
CA GLY A 251 -20.61 12.74 -11.91
C GLY A 251 -20.63 13.83 -13.00
N ALA A 252 -21.61 14.75 -12.96
CA ALA A 252 -21.72 15.81 -13.94
C ALA A 252 -20.53 16.80 -13.89
N ASP A 253 -20.16 17.26 -12.70
CA ASP A 253 -19.00 18.15 -12.49
C ASP A 253 -17.70 17.43 -12.83
N LEU A 254 -17.56 16.17 -12.40
CA LEU A 254 -16.36 15.38 -12.70
C LEU A 254 -16.20 15.16 -14.21
N TYR A 255 -17.28 14.84 -14.93
CA TYR A 255 -17.22 14.71 -16.38
C TYR A 255 -16.80 16.02 -17.05
N HIS A 256 -17.38 17.16 -16.64
CA HIS A 256 -17.00 18.48 -17.15
C HIS A 256 -15.51 18.75 -16.97
N ARG A 257 -14.98 18.53 -15.76
CA ARG A 257 -13.54 18.72 -15.48
C ARG A 257 -12.64 17.79 -16.29
N LEU A 258 -13.04 16.54 -16.45
CA LEU A 258 -12.29 15.55 -17.23
C LEU A 258 -12.29 15.88 -18.72
N HIS A 259 -13.45 16.26 -19.27
CA HIS A 259 -13.63 16.45 -20.69
C HIS A 259 -13.17 17.84 -21.16
N GLU A 260 -13.63 18.90 -20.49
CA GLU A 260 -13.39 20.29 -20.89
C GLU A 260 -12.08 20.83 -20.30
N GLU A 261 -11.93 20.75 -18.97
CA GLU A 261 -10.77 21.33 -18.26
C GLU A 261 -9.51 20.45 -18.29
N LYS A 262 -9.59 19.31 -18.98
CA LYS A 262 -8.52 18.33 -19.11
C LYS A 262 -7.89 17.89 -17.77
N ALA A 263 -8.71 17.81 -16.71
CA ALA A 263 -8.26 17.44 -15.37
C ALA A 263 -7.50 16.11 -15.32
N HIS A 264 -6.54 16.00 -14.40
CA HIS A 264 -5.80 14.77 -14.15
C HIS A 264 -6.37 13.98 -12.97
N VAL A 265 -6.34 12.66 -13.04
CA VAL A 265 -6.90 11.73 -12.05
C VAL A 265 -5.79 10.94 -11.39
N TYR A 266 -5.81 10.89 -10.06
CA TYR A 266 -4.85 10.16 -9.25
C TYR A 266 -5.59 9.19 -8.34
N VAL A 267 -5.32 7.89 -8.49
CA VAL A 267 -5.97 6.84 -7.68
C VAL A 267 -4.92 6.07 -6.90
N CYS A 268 -5.04 6.04 -5.58
CA CYS A 268 -4.06 5.38 -4.72
C CYS A 268 -4.76 4.56 -3.63
N GLY A 269 -4.32 3.32 -3.41
CA GLY A 269 -4.89 2.47 -2.36
C GLY A 269 -4.99 0.98 -2.73
N GLY A 270 -6.01 0.32 -2.20
CA GLY A 270 -6.23 -1.12 -2.44
C GLY A 270 -6.60 -1.44 -3.90
N THR A 271 -6.12 -2.58 -4.42
CA THR A 271 -6.44 -3.03 -5.79
C THR A 271 -7.94 -3.09 -6.08
N GLN A 272 -8.74 -3.66 -5.17
CA GLN A 272 -10.20 -3.72 -5.35
C GLN A 272 -10.83 -2.31 -5.45
N MET A 273 -10.38 -1.38 -4.61
CA MET A 273 -10.86 0.01 -4.65
C MET A 273 -10.52 0.68 -5.99
N GLY A 274 -9.32 0.42 -6.53
CA GLY A 274 -8.94 0.93 -7.86
C GLY A 274 -9.83 0.41 -8.99
N HIS A 275 -10.27 -0.85 -8.93
CA HIS A 275 -11.24 -1.40 -9.88
C HIS A 275 -12.61 -0.73 -9.76
N ASP A 276 -13.11 -0.56 -8.54
CA ASP A 276 -14.41 0.07 -8.27
C ASP A 276 -14.43 1.54 -8.72
N VAL A 277 -13.34 2.27 -8.49
CA VAL A 277 -13.17 3.65 -8.97
C VAL A 277 -13.10 3.70 -10.49
N GLY A 278 -12.37 2.78 -11.14
CA GLY A 278 -12.33 2.69 -12.59
C GLY A 278 -13.72 2.48 -13.20
N ALA A 279 -14.51 1.56 -12.63
CA ALA A 279 -15.89 1.33 -13.05
C ALA A 279 -16.78 2.56 -12.86
N ALA A 280 -16.62 3.29 -11.74
CA ALA A 280 -17.35 4.53 -11.50
C ALA A 280 -17.02 5.62 -12.52
N LEU A 281 -15.74 5.79 -12.88
CA LEU A 281 -15.32 6.75 -13.90
C LEU A 281 -15.89 6.41 -15.28
N VAL A 282 -15.90 5.12 -15.67
CA VAL A 282 -16.55 4.67 -16.91
C VAL A 282 -18.04 5.01 -16.91
N LYS A 283 -18.73 4.77 -15.78
CA LYS A 283 -20.15 5.11 -15.64
C LYS A 283 -20.38 6.61 -15.78
N ILE A 284 -19.57 7.45 -15.12
CA ILE A 284 -19.65 8.92 -15.21
C ILE A 284 -19.49 9.38 -16.65
N VAL A 285 -18.48 8.87 -17.37
CA VAL A 285 -18.23 9.22 -18.78
C VAL A 285 -19.37 8.78 -19.68
N SER A 286 -19.95 7.60 -19.41
CA SER A 286 -21.09 7.10 -20.18
C SER A 286 -22.34 7.97 -19.97
N ASP A 287 -22.73 8.19 -18.71
CA ASP A 287 -23.95 8.91 -18.35
C ASP A 287 -23.90 10.39 -18.77
N HIS A 288 -22.79 11.07 -18.51
CA HIS A 288 -22.67 12.52 -18.71
C HIS A 288 -22.04 12.91 -20.04
N GLY A 289 -21.35 11.99 -20.72
CA GLY A 289 -20.80 12.20 -22.05
C GLY A 289 -21.67 11.71 -23.19
N GLY A 290 -22.82 11.08 -22.90
CA GLY A 290 -23.68 10.48 -23.92
C GLY A 290 -22.98 9.34 -24.69
N MET A 291 -21.97 8.72 -24.09
CA MET A 291 -21.18 7.66 -24.71
C MET A 291 -21.72 6.29 -24.33
N GLY A 292 -21.74 5.35 -25.27
CA GLY A 292 -21.96 3.94 -24.95
C GLY A 292 -20.83 3.39 -24.07
N THR A 293 -21.11 2.36 -23.27
CA THR A 293 -20.17 1.79 -22.27
C THR A 293 -18.78 1.50 -22.85
N LYS A 294 -18.71 0.87 -24.03
CA LYS A 294 -17.43 0.53 -24.67
C LYS A 294 -16.60 1.77 -25.02
N SER A 295 -17.23 2.82 -25.54
CA SER A 295 -16.56 4.09 -25.84
C SER A 295 -16.12 4.81 -24.57
N ALA A 296 -16.89 4.70 -23.47
CA ALA A 296 -16.50 5.22 -22.17
C ALA A 296 -15.29 4.48 -21.57
N GLU A 297 -15.23 3.15 -21.71
CA GLU A 297 -14.05 2.35 -21.33
C GLU A 297 -12.81 2.77 -22.13
N GLU A 298 -12.93 2.93 -23.44
CA GLU A 298 -11.86 3.42 -24.31
C GLU A 298 -11.42 4.83 -23.93
N TYR A 299 -12.35 5.71 -23.56
CA TYR A 299 -12.05 7.06 -23.07
C TYR A 299 -11.23 7.01 -21.78
N VAL A 300 -11.65 6.25 -20.76
CA VAL A 300 -10.91 6.13 -19.49
C VAL A 300 -9.53 5.50 -19.72
N LYS A 301 -9.44 4.50 -20.60
CA LYS A 301 -8.15 3.91 -21.00
C LYS A 301 -7.24 4.94 -21.68
N SER A 302 -7.80 5.84 -22.49
CA SER A 302 -7.03 6.91 -23.14
C SER A 302 -6.44 7.91 -22.12
N LEU A 303 -7.14 8.17 -21.01
CA LEU A 303 -6.61 9.00 -19.91
C LEU A 303 -5.38 8.34 -19.28
N GLN A 304 -5.40 7.02 -19.10
CA GLN A 304 -4.26 6.27 -18.57
C GLN A 304 -3.07 6.31 -19.53
N THR A 305 -3.30 6.05 -20.82
CA THR A 305 -2.22 6.03 -21.82
C THR A 305 -1.61 7.41 -22.07
N SER A 306 -2.38 8.48 -21.88
CA SER A 306 -1.90 9.87 -22.00
C SER A 306 -1.27 10.41 -20.71
N GLY A 307 -1.24 9.63 -19.63
CA GLY A 307 -0.72 10.08 -18.32
C GLY A 307 -1.66 11.00 -17.54
N ARG A 308 -2.87 11.28 -18.06
CA ARG A 308 -3.91 12.05 -17.37
C ARG A 308 -4.62 11.26 -16.28
N MET A 309 -4.47 9.94 -16.23
CA MET A 309 -4.90 9.10 -15.12
C MET A 309 -3.75 8.23 -14.65
N VAL A 310 -3.37 8.35 -13.38
CA VAL A 310 -2.29 7.59 -12.76
C VAL A 310 -2.83 6.78 -11.58
N GLN A 311 -2.43 5.51 -11.49
CA GLN A 311 -2.85 4.62 -10.42
C GLN A 311 -1.65 3.99 -9.71
N GLU A 312 -1.66 4.01 -8.38
CA GLU A 312 -0.72 3.29 -7.51
C GLU A 312 -1.53 2.39 -6.57
N LEU A 313 -1.65 1.12 -6.93
CA LEU A 313 -2.49 0.15 -6.23
C LEU A 313 -1.65 -0.95 -5.58
N TRP A 314 -2.05 -1.38 -4.37
CA TRP A 314 -1.41 -2.47 -3.63
C TRP A 314 -2.43 -3.40 -2.96
N SER A 315 -1.94 -4.55 -2.49
CA SER A 315 -2.69 -5.59 -1.77
C SER A 315 -2.20 -5.82 -0.35
#